data_AF-A0AAV6D4X5-F1
#
_entry.id   AF-A0AAV6D4X5-F1
#
_cell.length_a   1.000
_cell.length_b   1.000
_cell.length_c   1.000
_cell.angle_alpha   90.00
_cell.angle_beta   90.00
_cell.angle_gamma   90.00
#
_symmetry.space_group_name_H-M   'P 1'
#
loop_
_entity.id
_entity.type
_entity.pdbx_description
1 polymer ?
#
loop_
_entity_poly.entity_id
_entity_poly.type
_entity_poly.pdbx_seq_one_letter_code
_entity_poly.pdbx_strand_id
1 'polypeptide(L)' 'MSFEILQSEVRALPVVARRKLMAFMVALQDEGRDGYAAKLAQKIDERSPDRWLTAEDCERKLGLSNESK' A
#
# COMPACT_ATOMS: atom_id res chain seq x y z
N MET A 1 -11.15 9.17 -20.19
CA MET A 1 -11.34 10.38 -19.37
C MET A 1 -9.99 10.70 -18.73
N SER A 2 -9.47 11.91 -18.89
CA SER A 2 -8.14 12.25 -18.34
C SER A 2 -8.23 12.61 -16.85
N PHE A 3 -7.12 12.53 -16.13
CA PHE A 3 -7.09 12.86 -14.71
C PHE A 3 -7.39 14.35 -14.46
N GLU A 4 -6.97 15.22 -15.37
CA GLU A 4 -7.25 16.66 -15.32
C GLU A 4 -8.75 16.95 -15.43
N ILE A 5 -9.47 16.20 -16.26
CA ILE A 5 -10.93 16.28 -16.37
C ILE A 5 -11.56 15.87 -15.04
N LEU A 6 -11.11 14.77 -14.44
CA LEU A 6 -11.60 14.32 -13.13
C LEU A 6 -11.39 15.37 -12.03
N GLN A 7 -10.23 16.05 -12.02
CA GLN A 7 -9.96 17.14 -11.07
C GLN A 7 -10.93 18.32 -11.24
N SER A 8 -11.24 18.68 -12.48
CA SER A 8 -12.21 19.74 -12.78
C SER A 8 -13.60 19.38 -12.25
N GLU A 9 -14.07 18.16 -12.53
CA GLU A 9 -15.36 17.65 -12.05
C GLU A 9 -15.42 17.64 -10.52
N VAL A 10 -14.37 17.16 -9.85
CA VAL A 10 -14.29 17.12 -8.38
C VAL A 10 -14.32 18.52 -7.77
N ARG A 11 -13.68 19.51 -8.41
CA ARG A 11 -13.74 20.91 -7.95
C ARG A 11 -15.15 21.50 -8.10
N ALA A 12 -15.88 21.13 -9.15
CA ALA A 12 -17.24 21.60 -9.41
C ALA A 12 -18.29 21.01 -8.46
N LEU A 13 -18.00 19.89 -7.79
CA LEU A 13 -18.93 19.25 -6.84
C LEU A 13 -19.28 20.15 -5.64
N PRO A 14 -20.52 20.08 -5.13
CA PRO A 14 -20.89 20.70 -3.85
C PRO A 14 -20.01 20.20 -2.69
N VAL A 15 -19.80 21.05 -1.67
CA VAL A 15 -18.95 20.76 -0.50
C VAL A 15 -19.26 19.39 0.13
N VAL A 16 -20.54 19.06 0.27
CA VAL A 16 -20.99 17.79 0.86
C VAL A 16 -20.56 16.59 0.00
N ALA A 17 -20.68 16.68 -1.32
CA ALA A 17 -20.26 15.63 -2.24
C ALA A 17 -18.74 15.47 -2.26
N ARG A 18 -17.98 16.58 -2.20
CA ARG A 18 -16.51 16.53 -2.07
C ARG A 18 -16.06 15.83 -0.78
N ARG A 19 -16.74 16.09 0.34
CA ARG A 19 -16.46 15.40 1.63
C ARG A 19 -16.72 13.91 1.55
N LYS A 20 -17.83 13.50 0.93
CA LYS A 20 -18.14 12.08 0.71
C LYS A 20 -17.09 11.40 -0.17
N LEU A 21 -16.65 12.06 -1.24
CA LEU A 21 -15.60 11.54 -2.11
C LEU A 21 -14.27 11.37 -1.37
N MET A 22 -13.86 12.35 -0.56
CA MET A 22 -12.64 12.22 0.26
C MET A 22 -12.73 11.05 1.24
N ALA A 23 -13.86 10.88 1.93
CA ALA A 23 -14.06 9.75 2.83
C ALA A 23 -13.96 8.41 2.08
N PHE A 24 -14.54 8.31 0.89
CA PHE A 24 -14.43 7.13 0.04
C PHE A 24 -12.97 6.86 -0.39
N MET A 25 -12.22 7.88 -0.80
CA MET A 25 -10.82 7.71 -1.18
C MET A 25 -9.94 7.21 -0.02
N VAL A 26 -10.22 7.67 1.21
CA VAL A 26 -9.53 7.17 2.42
C VAL A 26 -9.87 5.71 2.67
N ALA A 27 -11.15 5.33 2.60
CA ALA A 27 -11.56 3.93 2.75
C ALA A 27 -10.93 3.04 1.67
N LEU A 28 -10.90 3.49 0.42
CA LEU A 28 -10.26 2.76 -0.69
C LEU A 28 -8.75 2.56 -0.47
N GLN A 29 -8.09 3.56 0.11
CA GLN A 29 -6.67 3.45 0.48
C GLN A 29 -6.46 2.44 1.62
N ASP A 30 -7.40 2.37 2.56
CA ASP A 30 -7.37 1.47 3.71
C ASP A 30 -7.64 0.01 3.31
N GLU A 31 -8.60 -0.23 2.41
CA GLU A 31 -8.86 -1.57 1.83
C GLU A 31 -7.61 -2.14 1.14
N GLY A 32 -6.83 -1.29 0.47
CA GLY A 32 -5.53 -1.68 -0.08
C GLY A 32 -4.50 -2.07 0.98
N ARG A 33 -4.63 -1.55 2.21
CA ARG A 33 -3.80 -1.88 3.37
C ARG A 33 -4.30 -3.09 4.12
N ASP A 34 -5.60 -3.37 4.16
CA ASP A 34 -6.14 -4.58 4.77
C ASP A 34 -5.56 -5.84 4.12
N GLY A 35 -5.48 -5.85 2.78
CA GLY A 35 -4.82 -6.93 2.05
C GLY A 35 -3.31 -7.04 2.34
N TYR A 36 -2.65 -5.93 2.67
CA TYR A 36 -1.24 -5.91 3.08
C TYR A 36 -1.05 -6.40 4.52
N ALA A 37 -1.92 -5.97 5.44
CA ALA A 37 -1.93 -6.39 6.84
C ALA A 37 -2.23 -7.89 6.97
N ALA A 38 -3.21 -8.41 6.21
CA ALA A 38 -3.51 -9.84 6.16
C ALA A 38 -2.33 -10.67 5.62
N LYS A 39 -1.64 -10.19 4.57
CA LYS A 39 -0.41 -10.82 4.07
C LYS A 39 0.72 -10.79 5.09
N LEU A 40 0.82 -9.73 5.89
CA LEU A 40 1.81 -9.59 6.95
C LEU A 40 1.53 -10.55 8.11
N ALA A 41 0.28 -10.63 8.56
CA ALA A 41 -0.16 -11.60 9.57
C ALA A 41 0.13 -13.04 9.12
N GLN A 42 -0.22 -13.37 7.86
CA GLN A 42 0.08 -14.68 7.28
C GLN A 42 1.59 -15.01 7.29
N LYS A 43 2.45 -14.02 7.01
CA LYS A 43 3.91 -14.20 7.04
C LYS A 43 4.47 -14.34 8.46
N ILE A 44 3.87 -13.66 9.44
CA ILE A 44 4.27 -13.77 10.85
C ILE A 44 3.89 -15.14 11.41
N ASP A 45 2.72 -15.67 11.01
CA ASP A 45 2.24 -16.99 11.41
C ASP A 45 2.85 -18.16 10.60
N GLU A 46 3.72 -17.87 9.62
CA GLU A 46 4.36 -18.88 8.76
C GLU A 46 5.39 -19.70 9.55
N ARG A 47 5.04 -20.94 9.89
CA ARG A 47 5.88 -21.85 10.68
C ARG A 47 6.81 -22.74 9.85
N SER A 48 6.73 -22.69 8.52
CA SER A 48 7.58 -23.49 7.63
C SER A 48 8.94 -22.79 7.41
N PRO A 49 10.05 -23.37 7.90
CA PRO A 49 11.38 -22.76 7.78
C PRO A 49 11.84 -22.64 6.31
N ASP A 50 11.32 -23.48 5.41
CA ASP A 50 11.67 -23.51 3.98
C ASP A 50 11.23 -22.25 3.23
N ARG A 51 10.33 -21.45 3.83
CA ARG A 51 9.81 -20.19 3.26
C ARG A 51 10.45 -18.96 3.86
N TRP A 52 11.35 -19.13 4.84
CA TRP A 52 12.03 -18.02 5.49
C TRP A 52 13.22 -17.57 4.65
N LEU A 53 13.45 -16.27 4.63
CA LEU A 53 14.64 -15.71 4.02
C LEU A 53 15.78 -15.69 5.03
N THR A 54 17.01 -15.90 4.57
CA THR A 54 18.19 -15.65 5.40
C THR A 54 18.33 -14.15 5.65
N ALA A 55 19.12 -13.78 6.68
CA ALA A 55 19.41 -12.37 6.96
C ALA A 55 20.04 -11.68 5.74
N GLU A 56 20.97 -12.35 5.07
CA GLU A 56 21.66 -11.89 3.86
C GLU A 56 20.68 -11.65 2.69
N ASP A 57 19.69 -12.54 2.52
CA ASP A 57 18.63 -12.38 1.51
C ASP A 57 17.72 -11.19 1.80
N CYS A 58 17.43 -10.94 3.09
CA CYS A 58 16.68 -9.77 3.52
C CYS A 58 17.46 -8.48 3.25
N GLU A 59 18.75 -8.44 3.63
CA GLU A 59 19.61 -7.27 3.40
C GLU A 59 19.70 -6.92 1.91
N ARG A 60 19.84 -7.94 1.05
CA ARG A 60 19.87 -7.76 -0.41
C ARG A 60 18.58 -7.20 -0.97
N LYS A 61 17.42 -7.73 -0.54
CA LYS A 61 16.12 -7.24 -1.01
C LYS A 61 15.80 -5.83 -0.51
N LEU A 62 16.34 -5.46 0.66
CA LEU A 62 16.16 -4.14 1.24
C LEU A 62 17.18 -3.11 0.73
N GLY A 63 18.12 -3.52 -0.13
CA GLY A 63 19.20 -2.65 -0.62
C GLY A 63 20.17 -2.23 0.48
N LEU A 64 20.25 -3.03 1.56
CA LEU A 64 21.12 -2.84 2.71
C LEU A 64 22.40 -3.67 2.61
N SER A 65 22.53 -4.52 1.59
CA SER A 65 23.77 -5.23 1.30
C SER A 65 24.88 -4.21 1.12
N ASN A 66 25.90 -4.29 1.96
CA ASN A 66 27.12 -3.50 1.87
C ASN A 66 27.92 -3.89 0.61
N GLU A 67 27.45 -3.51 -0.58
CA GLU A 67 28.27 -3.35 -1.78
C GLU A 67 28.82 -1.92 -1.84
N SER A 68 29.41 -1.48 -0.73
CA SER A 68 30.25 -0.29 -0.68
C SER A 68 31.66 -0.72 -0.30
N LYS A 69 32.42 -1.16 -1.30
CA LYS A 69 33.87 -1.00 -1.40
C LYS A 69 34.27 -0.91 -2.86
#